data_AF-A0A3D6DPB5-F1
#
_entry.id   AF-A0A3D6DPB5-F1
#
_cell.length_a   1.000
_cell.length_b   1.000
_cell.length_c   1.000
_cell.angle_alpha   90.00
_cell.angle_beta   90.00
_cell.angle_gamma   90.00
#
_symmetry.space_group_name_H-M   'P 1'
#
loop_
_entity.id
_entity.type
_entity.pdbx_description
1 polymer ?
#
loop_
_entity_poly.entity_id
_entity_poly.type
_entity_poly.pdbx_seq_one_letter_code
_entity_poly.pdbx_strand_id
1 'polypeptide(L)'
;MLGGFTAHLIYLWSIGDTENCGCFGEMISMTPEQSILKNLIMLAVAFIVYKTAQKQSISKMFLFGFSGLTIISMWLFLPMPNQEEFPFESFTHFENKGRVDLSSGEKLIAVFNLDCEHCQEAAAELGELERAHEEFPDLYVLFYKEGATTVDEFESLTQSKFPYSFIDVNTFFDLIGDSPPRIYHLVSGGVTSIWDKDFEQNITNTFDLTK
;
A
#
# COMPACT_ATOMS: atom_id res chain seq x y z
N MET A 1 -6.96 23.61 -7.79
CA MET A 1 -6.54 22.38 -7.08
C MET A 1 -6.97 22.43 -5.61
N LEU A 2 -6.39 23.29 -4.76
CA LEU A 2 -6.71 23.34 -3.32
C LEU A 2 -8.21 23.47 -3.00
N GLY A 3 -8.93 24.41 -3.63
CA GLY A 3 -10.37 24.56 -3.42
C GLY A 3 -11.22 23.36 -3.89
N GLY A 4 -10.78 22.65 -4.94
CA GLY A 4 -11.45 21.44 -5.40
C GLY A 4 -11.26 20.28 -4.42
N PHE A 5 -10.03 20.14 -3.88
CA PHE A 5 -9.75 19.17 -2.82
C PHE A 5 -10.54 19.48 -1.55
N THR A 6 -10.62 20.75 -1.12
CA THR A 6 -11.48 21.15 0.02
C THR A 6 -12.95 20.78 -0.19
N ALA A 7 -13.50 20.99 -1.39
CA ALA A 7 -14.89 20.63 -1.69
C ALA A 7 -15.13 19.12 -1.61
N HIS A 8 -14.18 18.32 -2.09
CA HIS A 8 -14.24 16.86 -1.97
C HIS A 8 -14.20 16.38 -0.52
N LEU A 9 -13.34 16.96 0.32
CA LEU A 9 -13.28 16.64 1.75
C LEU A 9 -14.58 16.99 2.50
N ILE A 10 -15.19 18.14 2.17
CA ILE A 10 -16.50 18.52 2.75
C ILE A 10 -17.57 17.49 2.36
N TYR A 11 -17.52 16.97 1.12
CA TYR A 11 -18.44 15.93 0.67
C TYR A 11 -18.25 14.62 1.45
N LEU A 12 -17.01 14.13 1.60
CA LEU A 12 -16.69 12.92 2.37
C LEU A 12 -17.11 13.05 3.85
N TRP A 13 -16.80 14.19 4.46
CA TRP A 13 -17.21 14.46 5.83
C TRP A 13 -18.75 14.49 5.98
N SER A 14 -19.47 14.99 4.97
CA SER A 14 -20.94 15.04 4.99
C SER A 14 -21.61 13.67 4.88
N ILE A 15 -20.94 12.66 4.32
CA ILE A 15 -21.48 11.29 4.22
C ILE A 15 -21.07 10.42 5.42
N GLY A 16 -20.35 10.98 6.39
CA GLY A 16 -19.91 10.29 7.61
C GLY A 16 -18.67 9.42 7.42
N ASP A 17 -17.95 9.60 6.31
CA ASP A 17 -16.69 8.94 6.05
C ASP A 17 -15.58 9.63 6.88
N THR A 18 -15.13 8.95 7.94
CA THR A 18 -14.11 9.45 8.87
C THR A 18 -12.71 8.92 8.56
N GLU A 19 -12.55 8.23 7.43
CA GLU A 19 -11.27 7.66 7.05
C GLU A 19 -10.20 8.75 6.82
N ASN A 20 -8.94 8.39 7.07
CA ASN A 20 -7.81 9.26 6.80
C ASN A 20 -7.84 9.68 5.33
N CYS A 21 -7.97 10.99 5.05
CA CYS A 21 -8.15 11.48 3.68
C CYS A 21 -6.88 11.39 2.78
N GLY A 22 -5.92 10.52 3.14
CA GLY A 22 -4.84 9.99 2.32
C GLY A 22 -3.80 10.97 1.79
N CYS A 23 -3.98 12.27 1.99
CA CYS A 23 -3.18 13.31 1.31
C CYS A 23 -1.69 13.29 1.70
N PHE A 24 -1.33 12.62 2.79
CA PHE A 24 0.05 12.44 3.28
C PHE A 24 0.35 11.00 3.74
N GLY A 25 -0.50 10.01 3.43
CA GLY A 25 -0.45 8.69 4.10
C GLY A 25 -0.67 8.81 5.63
N GLU A 26 -0.14 7.88 6.44
CA GLU A 26 -0.19 8.01 7.90
C GLU A 26 0.95 8.82 8.51
N MET A 27 1.92 9.30 7.71
CA MET A 27 3.02 10.13 8.24
C MET A 27 2.49 11.37 8.99
N ILE A 28 1.28 11.82 8.64
CA ILE A 28 0.47 12.78 9.41
C ILE A 28 -1.01 12.40 9.28
N SER A 29 -1.53 11.51 10.12
CA SER A 29 -2.97 11.30 10.25
C SER A 29 -3.65 12.60 10.70
N MET A 30 -4.59 13.09 9.88
CA MET A 30 -5.38 14.28 10.18
C MET A 30 -6.83 13.96 9.89
N THR A 31 -7.71 14.30 10.83
CA THR A 31 -9.15 14.14 10.61
C THR A 31 -9.60 15.03 9.44
N PRO A 32 -10.69 14.65 8.73
CA PRO A 32 -11.24 15.45 7.63
C PRO A 32 -11.43 16.94 8.03
N GLU A 33 -11.89 17.18 9.26
CA GLU A 33 -12.09 18.53 9.82
C GLU A 33 -10.79 19.35 9.90
N GLN A 34 -9.71 18.74 10.40
CA GLN A 34 -8.40 19.38 10.50
C GLN A 34 -7.85 19.73 9.11
N SER A 35 -8.04 18.84 8.14
CA SER A 35 -7.60 19.04 6.75
C SER A 35 -8.38 20.16 6.05
N ILE A 36 -9.71 20.22 6.23
CA ILE A 36 -10.56 21.30 5.71
C ILE A 36 -10.12 22.64 6.31
N LEU A 37 -9.94 22.72 7.63
CA LEU A 37 -9.50 23.94 8.30
C LEU A 37 -8.14 24.42 7.78
N LYS A 38 -7.15 23.52 7.68
CA LYS A 38 -5.83 23.82 7.12
C LYS A 38 -5.95 24.38 5.70
N ASN A 39 -6.77 23.76 4.85
CA ASN A 39 -6.95 24.21 3.47
C ASN A 39 -7.61 25.59 3.40
N LEU A 40 -8.59 25.88 4.27
CA LEU A 40 -9.21 27.21 4.35
C LEU A 40 -8.21 28.28 4.79
N ILE A 41 -7.36 27.98 5.77
CA ILE A 41 -6.27 28.88 6.19
C ILE A 41 -5.32 29.14 5.02
N MET A 42 -4.91 28.10 4.31
CA MET A 42 -4.02 28.22 3.14
C MET A 42 -4.65 29.03 2.01
N LEU A 43 -5.95 28.88 1.76
CA LEU A 43 -6.70 29.70 0.80
C LEU A 43 -6.75 31.18 1.23
N ALA A 44 -6.97 31.45 2.51
CA ALA A 44 -6.98 32.81 3.05
C ALA A 44 -5.60 33.47 2.91
N VAL A 45 -4.52 32.76 3.26
CA VAL A 45 -3.14 33.22 3.08
C VAL A 45 -2.85 33.49 1.60
N ALA A 46 -3.20 32.55 0.72
CA ALA A 46 -3.02 32.72 -0.72
C ALA A 46 -3.76 33.94 -1.26
N PHE A 47 -4.98 34.19 -0.77
CA PHE A 47 -5.76 35.38 -1.14
C PHE A 47 -5.13 36.68 -0.65
N ILE A 48 -4.60 36.72 0.58
CA ILE A 48 -3.88 37.88 1.12
C ILE A 48 -2.63 38.16 0.30
N VAL A 49 -1.84 37.13 -0.02
CA VAL A 49 -0.65 37.24 -0.88
C VAL A 49 -1.05 37.75 -2.26
N TYR A 50 -2.11 37.21 -2.87
CA TYR A 50 -2.60 37.67 -4.18
C TYR A 50 -2.94 39.16 -4.20
N LYS A 51 -3.51 39.69 -3.10
CA LYS A 51 -3.82 41.13 -2.99
C LYS A 51 -2.61 42.01 -2.70
N THR A 52 -1.63 41.49 -1.96
CA THR A 52 -0.50 42.30 -1.45
C THR A 52 0.74 42.19 -2.33
N ALA A 53 0.84 41.15 -3.15
CA ALA A 53 2.00 40.89 -3.99
C ALA A 53 2.08 41.88 -5.14
N GLN A 54 3.28 42.44 -5.35
CA GLN A 54 3.58 43.20 -6.55
C GLN A 54 3.81 42.25 -7.73
N LYS A 55 3.21 42.55 -8.88
CA LYS A 55 3.40 41.78 -10.12
C LYS A 55 4.84 41.92 -10.61
N GLN A 56 5.63 40.87 -10.45
CA GLN A 56 6.90 40.71 -11.17
C GLN A 56 6.67 39.91 -12.46
N SER A 57 7.23 40.39 -13.58
CA SER A 57 7.15 39.70 -14.86
C SER A 57 8.28 38.67 -14.98
N ILE A 58 8.06 37.48 -14.45
CA ILE A 58 8.95 36.32 -14.70
C ILE A 58 8.68 35.82 -16.13
N SER A 59 9.75 35.42 -16.85
CA SER A 59 9.59 34.89 -18.20
C SER A 59 8.87 33.54 -18.17
N LYS A 60 7.90 33.35 -19.05
CA LYS A 60 7.13 32.08 -19.13
C LYS A 60 8.05 30.89 -19.43
N MET A 61 9.09 31.09 -20.24
CA MET A 61 10.06 30.04 -20.59
C MET A 61 10.84 29.54 -19.38
N PHE A 62 11.28 30.42 -18.48
CA PHE A 62 11.93 30.01 -17.24
C PHE A 62 10.98 29.22 -16.34
N LEU A 63 9.73 29.68 -16.22
CA LEU A 63 8.73 29.07 -15.36
C LEU A 63 8.35 27.66 -15.82
N PHE A 64 8.11 27.47 -17.13
CA PHE A 64 7.86 26.15 -17.71
C PHE A 64 9.10 25.27 -17.72
N GLY A 65 10.29 25.84 -17.98
CA GLY A 65 11.55 25.10 -17.95
C GLY A 65 11.87 24.54 -16.57
N PHE A 66 11.73 25.35 -15.53
CA PHE A 66 11.96 24.92 -14.14
C PHE A 66 10.94 23.87 -13.71
N SER A 67 9.65 24.09 -13.98
CA SER A 67 8.59 23.10 -13.66
C SER A 67 8.78 21.78 -14.40
N GLY A 68 9.21 21.81 -15.66
CA GLY A 68 9.51 20.60 -16.43
C GLY A 68 10.71 19.84 -15.86
N LEU A 69 11.78 20.57 -15.50
CA LEU A 69 12.97 19.98 -14.88
C LEU A 69 12.65 19.27 -13.56
N THR A 70 11.82 19.86 -12.70
CA THR A 70 11.43 19.24 -11.43
C THR A 70 10.67 17.94 -11.64
N ILE A 71 9.74 17.90 -12.62
CA ILE A 71 8.98 16.67 -12.91
C ILE A 71 9.89 15.58 -13.47
N ILE A 72 10.77 15.93 -14.41
CA ILE A 72 11.72 14.97 -15.02
C ILE A 72 12.72 14.45 -13.98
N SER A 73 13.12 15.29 -13.03
CA SER A 73 14.07 14.89 -11.98
C SER A 73 13.56 13.73 -11.13
N MET A 74 12.25 13.62 -10.88
CA MET A 74 11.69 12.49 -10.10
C MET A 74 11.98 11.15 -10.78
N TRP A 75 11.86 11.06 -12.10
CA TRP A 75 12.13 9.84 -12.86
C TRP A 75 13.62 9.48 -12.96
N LEU A 76 14.52 10.47 -12.86
CA LEU A 76 15.97 10.23 -12.90
C LEU A 76 16.53 9.74 -11.56
N PHE A 77 15.99 10.24 -10.44
CA PHE A 77 16.51 9.94 -9.11
C PHE A 77 15.79 8.79 -8.41
N LEU A 78 14.54 8.49 -8.78
CA LEU A 78 13.73 7.42 -8.19
C LEU A 78 13.30 6.46 -9.30
N PRO A 79 14.17 5.51 -9.72
CA PRO A 79 13.78 4.49 -10.66
C PRO A 79 12.67 3.63 -10.05
N MET A 80 11.62 3.32 -10.82
CA MET A 80 10.54 2.47 -10.33
C MET A 80 11.09 1.07 -10.00
N PRO A 81 10.77 0.51 -8.82
CA PRO A 81 11.20 -0.83 -8.46
C PRO A 81 10.60 -1.85 -9.43
N ASN A 82 11.42 -2.81 -9.85
CA ASN A 82 10.93 -3.96 -10.62
C ASN A 82 10.56 -5.08 -9.65
N GLN A 83 9.25 -5.30 -9.48
CA GLN A 83 8.74 -6.27 -8.52
C GLN A 83 8.90 -7.72 -8.98
N GLU A 84 9.00 -7.96 -10.29
CA GLU A 84 9.21 -9.32 -10.82
C GLU A 84 10.62 -9.85 -10.50
N GLU A 85 11.58 -8.94 -10.30
CA GLU A 85 12.98 -9.23 -9.98
C GLU A 85 13.29 -9.07 -8.48
N PHE A 86 12.27 -8.91 -7.63
CA PHE A 86 12.48 -8.72 -6.20
C PHE A 86 13.09 -9.99 -5.56
N PRO A 87 14.18 -9.87 -4.77
CA PRO A 87 14.91 -11.02 -4.23
C PRO A 87 14.20 -11.62 -2.99
N PHE A 88 13.04 -12.24 -3.19
CA PHE A 88 12.27 -12.87 -2.10
C PHE A 88 13.07 -13.94 -1.35
N GLU A 89 14.02 -14.61 -2.01
CA GLU A 89 14.95 -15.56 -1.39
C GLU A 89 15.78 -15.00 -0.21
N SER A 90 15.88 -13.67 -0.10
CA SER A 90 16.51 -13.02 1.06
C SER A 90 15.71 -13.20 2.36
N PHE A 91 14.39 -13.42 2.26
CA PHE A 91 13.55 -13.72 3.41
C PHE A 91 13.66 -15.20 3.77
N THR A 92 14.46 -15.48 4.81
CA THR A 92 14.76 -16.86 5.22
C THR A 92 14.16 -17.24 6.58
N HIS A 93 13.54 -16.30 7.28
CA HIS A 93 12.96 -16.53 8.61
C HIS A 93 11.54 -16.00 8.69
N PHE A 94 10.63 -16.88 9.09
CA PHE A 94 9.22 -16.58 9.33
C PHE A 94 8.84 -17.05 10.73
N GLU A 95 8.23 -16.17 11.51
CA GLU A 95 7.62 -16.52 12.79
C GLU A 95 6.57 -17.63 12.59
N ASN A 96 6.36 -18.46 13.61
CA ASN A 96 5.50 -19.65 13.57
C ASN A 96 5.96 -20.81 12.63
N LYS A 97 7.02 -20.64 11.82
CA LYS A 97 7.60 -21.71 10.97
C LYS A 97 9.11 -21.91 11.14
N GLY A 98 9.85 -20.84 11.41
CA GLY A 98 11.31 -20.82 11.50
C GLY A 98 11.97 -20.56 10.15
N ARG A 99 13.01 -21.34 9.81
CA ARG A 99 13.77 -21.15 8.58
C ARG A 99 13.00 -21.66 7.36
N VAL A 100 12.84 -20.82 6.35
CA VAL A 100 12.15 -21.12 5.09
C VAL A 100 13.08 -20.85 3.92
N ASP A 101 12.98 -21.68 2.89
CA ASP A 101 13.65 -21.47 1.61
C ASP A 101 12.62 -21.08 0.55
N LEU A 102 12.63 -19.82 0.13
CA LEU A 102 11.75 -19.32 -0.92
C LEU A 102 12.31 -19.53 -2.34
N SER A 103 13.56 -19.99 -2.49
CA SER A 103 14.19 -20.24 -3.79
C SER A 103 13.75 -21.53 -4.48
N SER A 104 12.98 -22.38 -3.78
CA SER A 104 12.55 -23.69 -4.26
C SER A 104 11.04 -23.87 -4.16
N GLY A 105 10.48 -24.75 -4.98
CA GLY A 105 9.05 -25.09 -4.95
C GLY A 105 8.13 -23.95 -5.40
N GLU A 106 6.84 -24.15 -5.19
CA GLU A 106 5.77 -23.20 -5.51
C GLU A 106 5.19 -22.65 -4.21
N LYS A 107 5.10 -21.33 -4.07
CA LYS A 107 4.76 -20.66 -2.81
C LYS A 107 3.98 -19.38 -3.06
N LEU A 108 3.20 -18.96 -2.07
CA LEU A 108 2.55 -17.66 -2.05
C LEU A 108 3.20 -16.74 -1.02
N ILE A 109 3.38 -15.47 -1.38
CA ILE A 109 3.76 -14.40 -0.46
C ILE A 109 2.66 -13.34 -0.46
N ALA A 110 2.07 -13.05 0.69
CA ALA A 110 1.15 -11.92 0.85
C ALA A 110 1.85 -10.76 1.55
N VAL A 111 1.66 -9.54 1.05
CA VAL A 111 2.22 -8.31 1.62
C VAL A 111 1.10 -7.50 2.24
N PHE A 112 1.13 -7.35 3.56
CA PHE A 112 0.06 -6.76 4.35
C PHE A 112 0.55 -5.64 5.27
N ASN A 113 -0.30 -4.64 5.49
CA ASN A 113 -0.19 -3.75 6.64
C ASN A 113 -1.18 -4.20 7.71
N LEU A 114 -0.73 -4.30 8.97
CA LEU A 114 -1.55 -4.75 10.09
C LEU A 114 -2.79 -3.87 10.34
N ASP A 115 -2.67 -2.57 10.10
CA ASP A 115 -3.76 -1.61 10.35
C ASP A 115 -4.66 -1.38 9.10
N CYS A 116 -4.40 -2.07 7.98
CA CYS A 116 -5.17 -1.89 6.74
C CYS A 116 -6.39 -2.84 6.67
N GLU A 117 -7.59 -2.26 6.56
CA GLU A 117 -8.86 -3.00 6.47
C GLU A 117 -8.87 -4.00 5.30
N HIS A 118 -8.45 -3.58 4.10
CA HIS A 118 -8.38 -4.47 2.94
C HIS A 118 -7.38 -5.63 3.12
N CYS A 119 -6.32 -5.44 3.91
CA CYS A 119 -5.41 -6.53 4.26
C CYS A 119 -6.05 -7.51 5.24
N GLN A 120 -6.84 -7.01 6.19
CA GLN A 120 -7.55 -7.85 7.16
C GLN A 120 -8.63 -8.68 6.46
N GLU A 121 -9.41 -8.07 5.56
CA GLU A 121 -10.40 -8.77 4.73
C GLU A 121 -9.73 -9.85 3.88
N ALA A 122 -8.67 -9.51 3.15
CA ALA A 122 -7.97 -10.48 2.31
C ALA A 122 -7.31 -11.62 3.11
N ALA A 123 -6.78 -11.33 4.31
CA ALA A 123 -6.25 -12.38 5.17
C ALA A 123 -7.35 -13.33 5.69
N ALA A 124 -8.56 -12.82 5.96
CA ALA A 124 -9.70 -13.65 6.32
C ALA A 124 -10.12 -14.56 5.16
N GLU A 125 -10.22 -14.02 3.94
CA GLU A 125 -10.51 -14.76 2.71
C GLU A 125 -9.47 -15.87 2.45
N LEU A 126 -8.18 -15.55 2.54
CA LEU A 126 -7.10 -16.54 2.41
C LEU A 126 -7.17 -17.61 3.51
N GLY A 127 -7.52 -17.23 4.74
CA GLY A 127 -7.66 -18.17 5.86
C GLY A 127 -8.88 -19.08 5.71
N GLU A 128 -9.95 -18.62 5.07
CA GLU A 128 -11.07 -19.46 4.65
C GLU A 128 -10.66 -20.44 3.55
N LEU A 129 -9.92 -19.96 2.55
CA LEU A 129 -9.45 -20.78 1.43
C LEU A 129 -8.47 -21.88 1.89
N GLU A 130 -7.53 -21.57 2.78
CA GLU A 130 -6.61 -22.54 3.40
C GLU A 130 -7.36 -23.62 4.19
N ARG A 131 -8.40 -23.23 4.94
CA ARG A 131 -9.22 -24.19 5.72
C ARG A 131 -10.12 -25.05 4.84
N ALA A 132 -10.52 -24.54 3.68
CA ALA A 132 -11.42 -25.24 2.76
C ALA A 132 -10.71 -26.33 1.94
N HIS A 133 -9.40 -26.16 1.65
CA HIS A 133 -8.67 -27.06 0.75
C HIS A 133 -7.36 -27.56 1.36
N GLU A 134 -7.21 -28.89 1.52
CA GLU A 134 -5.97 -29.51 2.00
C GLU A 134 -4.78 -29.31 1.04
N GLU A 135 -5.05 -29.04 -0.25
CA GLU A 135 -4.05 -28.80 -1.29
C GLU A 135 -3.63 -27.32 -1.39
N PHE A 136 -4.09 -26.47 -0.47
CA PHE A 136 -3.72 -25.04 -0.46
C PHE A 136 -2.19 -24.89 -0.36
N PRO A 137 -1.58 -24.04 -1.21
CA PRO A 137 -0.13 -23.86 -1.24
C PRO A 137 0.41 -23.22 0.04
N ASP A 138 1.70 -23.44 0.33
CA ASP A 138 2.37 -22.74 1.43
C ASP A 138 2.30 -21.21 1.21
N LEU A 139 1.57 -20.52 2.10
CA LEU A 139 1.44 -19.08 2.15
C LEU A 139 2.30 -18.49 3.27
N TYR A 140 3.09 -17.47 2.94
CA TYR A 140 3.87 -16.70 3.90
C TYR A 140 3.50 -15.22 3.83
N VAL A 141 3.55 -14.52 4.94
CA VAL A 141 3.14 -13.11 5.03
C VAL A 141 4.33 -12.21 5.33
N LEU A 142 4.43 -11.10 4.62
CA LEU A 142 5.32 -10.00 4.93
C LEU A 142 4.51 -8.85 5.51
N PHE A 143 4.67 -8.61 6.81
CA PHE A 143 3.95 -7.56 7.51
C PHE A 143 4.75 -6.26 7.56
N TYR A 144 4.10 -5.18 7.17
CA TYR A 144 4.47 -3.84 7.61
C TYR A 144 3.58 -3.43 8.80
N LYS A 145 4.19 -2.79 9.79
CA LYS A 145 3.49 -2.26 10.95
C LYS A 145 3.63 -0.73 10.96
N GLU A 146 2.54 -0.03 10.65
CA GLU A 146 2.49 1.43 10.68
C GLU A 146 1.86 1.93 12.00
N GLY A 147 0.83 1.25 12.49
CA GLY A 147 0.04 1.65 13.65
C GLY A 147 0.24 0.78 14.90
N ALA A 148 -0.81 0.71 15.71
CA ALA A 148 -0.78 0.04 17.01
C ALA A 148 -1.05 -1.47 16.90
N THR A 149 -1.78 -1.89 15.86
CA THR A 149 -2.28 -3.26 15.72
C THR A 149 -1.14 -4.26 15.81
N THR A 150 -1.33 -5.27 16.65
CA THR A 150 -0.40 -6.38 16.83
C THR A 150 -0.75 -7.53 15.90
N VAL A 151 0.22 -8.43 15.66
CA VAL A 151 -0.05 -9.64 14.85
C VAL A 151 -1.11 -10.50 15.53
N ASP A 152 -1.11 -10.62 16.87
CA ASP A 152 -2.12 -11.37 17.61
C ASP A 152 -3.54 -10.78 17.43
N GLU A 153 -3.66 -9.45 17.43
CA GLU A 153 -4.93 -8.78 17.13
C GLU A 153 -5.36 -9.01 15.68
N PHE A 154 -4.43 -8.90 14.72
CA PHE A 154 -4.69 -9.18 13.30
C PHE A 154 -5.14 -10.64 13.09
N GLU A 155 -4.44 -11.62 13.66
CA GLU A 155 -4.81 -13.04 13.61
C GLU A 155 -6.19 -13.27 14.24
N SER A 156 -6.50 -12.60 15.36
CA SER A 156 -7.80 -12.72 16.02
C SER A 156 -8.94 -12.09 15.21
N LEU A 157 -8.70 -10.97 14.52
CA LEU A 157 -9.70 -10.28 13.70
C LEU A 157 -10.01 -11.07 12.44
N THR A 158 -8.97 -11.61 11.80
CA THR A 158 -9.06 -12.28 10.50
C THR A 158 -9.36 -13.77 10.61
N GLN A 159 -9.23 -14.35 11.81
CA GLN A 159 -9.31 -15.80 12.04
C GLN A 159 -8.34 -16.60 11.16
N SER A 160 -7.20 -16.00 10.84
CA SER A 160 -6.14 -16.58 10.00
C SER A 160 -4.82 -16.57 10.76
N LYS A 161 -3.97 -17.57 10.49
CA LYS A 161 -2.64 -17.68 11.13
C LYS A 161 -1.61 -18.20 10.16
N PHE A 162 -0.90 -17.27 9.54
CA PHE A 162 0.15 -17.57 8.56
C PHE A 162 1.54 -17.34 9.16
N PRO A 163 2.57 -18.11 8.72
CA PRO A 163 3.95 -17.76 8.99
C PRO A 163 4.28 -16.37 8.45
N TYR A 164 4.91 -15.53 9.26
CA TYR A 164 5.13 -14.13 8.87
C TYR A 164 6.54 -13.60 9.15
N SER A 165 6.94 -12.55 8.44
CA SER A 165 8.15 -11.78 8.71
C SER A 165 7.83 -10.29 8.65
N PHE A 166 8.57 -9.46 9.40
CA PHE A 166 8.40 -8.01 9.33
C PHE A 166 9.28 -7.41 8.24
N ILE A 167 8.73 -6.45 7.51
CA ILE A 167 9.44 -5.65 6.49
C ILE A 167 9.41 -4.16 6.86
N ASP A 168 10.42 -3.42 6.40
CA ASP A 168 10.47 -1.96 6.57
C ASP A 168 9.59 -1.24 5.54
N VAL A 169 9.38 0.05 5.78
CA VAL A 169 8.52 0.91 4.96
C VAL A 169 8.94 0.96 3.49
N ASN A 170 10.24 0.96 3.16
CA ASN A 170 10.68 1.03 1.77
C ASN A 170 10.38 -0.29 1.07
N THR A 171 10.74 -1.41 1.71
CA THR A 171 10.42 -2.75 1.21
C THR A 171 8.92 -2.92 1.02
N PHE A 172 8.09 -2.41 1.94
CA PHE A 172 6.64 -2.43 1.80
C PHE A 172 6.17 -1.65 0.57
N PHE A 173 6.59 -0.39 0.40
CA PHE A 173 6.19 0.42 -0.76
C PHE A 173 6.73 -0.13 -2.09
N ASP A 174 7.92 -0.75 -2.08
CA ASP A 174 8.47 -1.42 -3.26
C ASP A 174 7.60 -2.62 -3.67
N LEU A 175 6.98 -3.30 -2.69
CA LEU A 175 6.25 -4.55 -2.88
C LEU A 175 4.73 -4.43 -3.03
N ILE A 176 4.07 -3.32 -2.71
CA ILE A 176 2.60 -3.20 -2.82
C ILE A 176 2.11 -2.72 -4.19
N GLY A 177 3.01 -2.16 -5.00
CA GLY A 177 2.64 -1.47 -6.25
C GLY A 177 1.72 -0.29 -6.01
N ASP A 178 0.46 -0.39 -6.41
CA ASP A 178 -0.50 0.70 -6.28
C ASP A 178 -1.07 0.82 -4.86
N SER A 179 -1.41 -0.31 -4.23
CA SER A 179 -2.02 -0.36 -2.90
C SER A 179 -1.97 -1.79 -2.32
N PRO A 180 -1.88 -1.95 -0.99
CA PRO A 180 -2.04 -3.25 -0.36
C PRO A 180 -3.54 -3.65 -0.31
N PRO A 181 -3.88 -4.94 -0.15
CA PRO A 181 -3.01 -6.11 -0.12
C PRO A 181 -2.45 -6.47 -1.51
N ARG A 182 -1.31 -7.17 -1.54
CA ARG A 182 -0.77 -7.77 -2.78
C ARG A 182 -0.26 -9.18 -2.52
N ILE A 183 -0.63 -10.12 -3.39
CA ILE A 183 -0.22 -11.52 -3.32
C ILE A 183 0.72 -11.83 -4.48
N TYR A 184 1.85 -12.44 -4.18
CA TYR A 184 2.85 -12.91 -5.14
C TYR A 184 2.80 -14.42 -5.24
N HIS A 185 2.86 -14.90 -6.48
CA HIS A 185 3.04 -16.31 -6.78
C HIS A 185 4.49 -16.58 -7.19
N LEU A 186 5.21 -17.35 -6.37
CA LEU A 186 6.60 -17.68 -6.58
C LEU A 186 6.76 -19.12 -7.07
N VAL A 187 7.53 -19.30 -8.15
CA VAL A 187 7.95 -20.62 -8.63
C VAL A 187 9.48 -20.65 -8.67
N SER A 188 10.07 -21.50 -7.84
CA SER A 188 11.54 -21.64 -7.71
C SER A 188 12.26 -20.30 -7.52
N GLY A 189 11.75 -19.46 -6.60
CA GLY A 189 12.32 -18.15 -6.27
C GLY A 189 11.96 -17.01 -7.22
N GLY A 190 11.42 -17.29 -8.41
CA GLY A 190 10.99 -16.27 -9.37
C GLY A 190 9.52 -15.89 -9.21
N VAL A 191 9.20 -14.61 -9.36
CA VAL A 191 7.82 -14.12 -9.42
C VAL A 191 7.21 -14.53 -10.77
N THR A 192 6.09 -15.25 -10.74
CA THR A 192 5.36 -15.68 -11.94
C THR A 192 4.05 -14.93 -12.12
N SER A 193 3.39 -14.58 -11.02
CA SER A 193 2.15 -13.81 -11.02
C SER A 193 2.12 -12.87 -9.82
N ILE A 194 1.42 -11.75 -9.99
CA ILE A 194 1.12 -10.76 -8.96
C ILE A 194 -0.39 -10.52 -8.99
N TRP A 195 -1.05 -10.59 -7.84
CA TRP A 195 -2.49 -10.44 -7.69
C TRP A 195 -2.83 -9.36 -6.66
N ASP A 196 -3.49 -8.31 -7.14
CA ASP A 196 -4.04 -7.21 -6.32
C ASP A 196 -5.53 -7.38 -6.02
N LYS A 197 -6.21 -8.11 -6.90
CA LYS A 197 -7.67 -8.30 -6.92
C LYS A 197 -7.97 -9.71 -7.39
N ASP A 198 -9.16 -10.18 -7.08
CA ASP A 198 -9.68 -11.49 -7.48
C ASP A 198 -8.68 -12.64 -7.15
N PHE A 199 -7.87 -12.46 -6.10
CA PHE A 199 -6.78 -13.38 -5.78
C PHE A 199 -7.32 -14.75 -5.37
N GLU A 200 -8.49 -14.86 -4.74
CA GLU A 200 -9.14 -16.14 -4.46
C GLU A 200 -9.35 -16.97 -5.72
N GLN A 201 -9.92 -16.36 -6.76
CA GLN A 201 -10.18 -17.02 -8.04
C GLN A 201 -8.86 -17.37 -8.73
N ASN A 202 -7.88 -16.47 -8.69
CA ASN A 202 -6.58 -16.71 -9.30
C ASN A 202 -5.82 -17.84 -8.60
N ILE A 203 -5.83 -17.90 -7.27
CA ILE A 203 -5.24 -18.99 -6.48
C ILE A 203 -5.97 -20.30 -6.79
N THR A 204 -7.30 -20.30 -6.73
CA THR A 204 -8.12 -21.49 -7.02
C THR A 204 -7.83 -22.06 -8.40
N ASN A 205 -7.70 -21.20 -9.43
CA ASN A 205 -7.38 -21.63 -10.79
C ASN A 205 -5.92 -22.06 -10.96
N THR A 206 -4.98 -21.41 -10.27
CA THR A 206 -3.55 -21.71 -10.40
C THR A 206 -3.20 -23.04 -9.74
N PHE A 207 -3.82 -23.32 -8.59
CA PHE A 207 -3.57 -24.53 -7.79
C PHE A 207 -4.64 -25.60 -7.95
N ASP A 208 -5.54 -25.46 -8.93
CA ASP A 208 -6.63 -26.39 -9.20
C ASP A 208 -7.47 -26.77 -7.96
N LEU A 209 -7.76 -25.79 -7.09
CA LEU A 209 -8.51 -25.99 -5.83
C LEU A 209 -10.02 -26.23 -6.03
N THR A 210 -10.44 -26.79 -7.17
CA THR A 210 -11.85 -26.99 -7.54
C THR A 210 -12.48 -28.29 -7.00
N LYS A 211 -11.80 -28.98 -6.08
CA LYS A 211 -12.28 -30.23 -5.45
C LYS A 211 -12.61 -30.05 -3.98
#